data_AF-A0A8H5NGZ2-F1
#
_entry.id   AF-A0A8H5NGZ2-F1
#
_cell.length_a   1.000
_cell.length_b   1.000
_cell.length_c   1.000
_cell.angle_alpha   90.00
_cell.angle_beta   90.00
_cell.angle_gamma   90.00
#
_symmetry.space_group_name_H-M   'P 1'
#
loop_
_entity.id
_entity.type
_entity.pdbx_description
1 polymer ?
#
loop_
_entity_poly.entity_id
_entity_poly.type
_entity_poly.pdbx_seq_one_letter_code
_entity_poly.pdbx_strand_id
1 'polypeptide(L)'
;MSESSESAPKYRIRPGTFFDVSATTRIYAASFSNEPLIDFFFPTRRQDPLSFYTWSCRRFQRRYWTPGYSLSVVVDKHDHPVGLSWWKRQTQPLTLLQKLLSPSFWIGSVVNAVIDLQEYLFPVQGLNKKNMETFEQAFSAVEPHVLNTPQRQNAHYLSLLGVDPVLQGEGLGKMLLEDGLEKVDDDDSAAWLVSLAGLEKLYARYGFVEETKVEVEGLSDWKGDTASNTSLPNGEKYKPFAFALCHADLILQHVIKQFITTMSITLEEHFLSRAAHSSETATDDPIRGFPSSIISKLTDFDDERIKNMDENNVAIQVLSHTPANFLTAETIIASNDELATAVQSNKSRFAGFACLPMDDPVAATNELERCIKQHGFVGALIDNHSNGNFYDGLEYDILWTMAVELDVPIYIHPAWPSQKAKEALYSGGNLHSDSSSATALGAFAFGWHASTANTILRLMASNTFDRHPNLKIIIGHSGELIPYMFDRINKATAFFGMNRGFVEVMHKNIWITTSGMFDVHSLRCLLGNMPLSQVMFSVDYPFSDNKLGKEYLEMTRREGILDEYGIKDFASGNARKLLFHQD
;
A
#
# COMPACT_ATOMS: atom_id res chain seq x y z
N MET A 1 -42.83 -17.87 15.89
CA MET A 1 -42.49 -16.53 16.41
C MET A 1 -41.59 -15.88 15.37
N SER A 2 -41.77 -14.60 15.09
CA SER A 2 -40.94 -13.86 14.13
C SER A 2 -39.92 -13.03 14.91
N GLU A 3 -38.69 -13.52 15.00
CA GLU A 3 -37.59 -12.70 15.51
C GLU A 3 -37.20 -11.68 14.44
N SER A 4 -37.25 -10.41 14.80
CA SER A 4 -36.83 -9.30 13.96
C SER A 4 -35.31 -9.28 13.87
N SER A 5 -34.76 -9.48 12.66
CA SER A 5 -33.34 -9.28 12.41
C SER A 5 -33.03 -7.78 12.46
N GLU A 6 -32.70 -7.27 13.66
CA GLU A 6 -32.15 -5.92 13.80
C GLU A 6 -30.86 -5.81 13.00
N SER A 7 -30.78 -4.82 12.12
CA SER A 7 -29.56 -4.55 11.35
C SER A 7 -28.45 -4.08 12.28
N ALA A 8 -27.31 -4.77 12.27
CA ALA A 8 -26.16 -4.42 13.10
C ALA A 8 -25.80 -2.92 12.95
N PRO A 9 -25.46 -2.23 14.06
CA PRO A 9 -25.27 -0.78 14.06
C PRO A 9 -24.10 -0.36 13.14
N LYS A 10 -24.24 0.82 12.50
CA LYS A 10 -23.25 1.35 11.53
C LYS A 10 -21.83 1.43 12.11
N TYR A 11 -21.74 1.72 13.41
CA TYR A 11 -20.52 1.78 14.21
C TYR A 11 -20.75 1.11 15.57
N ARG A 12 -19.68 0.65 16.20
CA ARG A 12 -19.66 0.13 17.57
C ARG A 12 -18.38 0.55 18.27
N ILE A 13 -18.37 0.56 19.60
CA ILE A 13 -17.12 0.64 20.37
C ILE A 13 -16.63 -0.74 20.77
N ARG A 14 -15.31 -0.89 20.83
CA ARG A 14 -14.62 -1.96 21.56
C ARG A 14 -13.36 -1.41 22.23
N PRO A 15 -12.80 -2.12 23.24
CA PRO A 15 -11.42 -1.92 23.64
C PRO A 15 -10.48 -2.00 22.43
N GLY A 16 -9.52 -1.08 22.37
CA GLY A 16 -8.44 -1.11 21.40
C GLY A 16 -7.39 -2.14 21.78
N THR A 17 -6.86 -2.82 20.76
CA THR A 17 -5.78 -3.80 20.86
C THR A 17 -4.45 -3.18 20.44
N PHE A 18 -3.35 -3.90 20.65
CA PHE A 18 -2.03 -3.47 20.17
C PHE A 18 -1.97 -3.31 18.64
N PHE A 19 -2.78 -4.07 17.88
CA PHE A 19 -2.83 -3.96 16.42
C PHE A 19 -3.52 -2.66 15.96
N ASP A 20 -4.47 -2.15 16.74
CA ASP A 20 -5.15 -0.89 16.47
C ASP A 20 -4.23 0.34 16.67
N VAL A 21 -3.07 0.20 17.34
CA VAL A 21 -2.13 1.30 17.59
C VAL A 21 -1.68 2.00 16.30
N SER A 22 -1.45 1.23 15.23
CA SER A 22 -1.05 1.77 13.93
C SER A 22 -2.18 2.58 13.27
N ALA A 23 -3.41 2.04 13.27
CA ALA A 23 -4.58 2.72 12.72
C ALA A 23 -4.94 3.98 13.53
N THR A 24 -4.95 3.86 14.86
CA THR A 24 -5.26 4.98 15.76
C THR A 24 -4.19 6.08 15.76
N THR A 25 -2.93 5.75 15.48
CA THR A 25 -1.89 6.76 15.20
C THR A 25 -2.16 7.51 13.89
N ARG A 26 -2.66 6.85 12.84
CA ARG A 26 -3.08 7.54 11.60
C ARG A 26 -4.25 8.48 11.86
N ILE A 27 -5.27 8.03 12.59
CA ILE A 27 -6.41 8.86 12.97
C ILE A 27 -5.95 10.07 13.80
N TYR A 28 -5.04 9.89 14.76
CA TYR A 28 -4.44 11.00 15.52
C TYR A 28 -3.71 12.00 14.62
N ALA A 29 -2.79 11.53 13.77
CA ALA A 29 -2.02 12.39 12.88
C ALA A 29 -2.90 13.16 11.89
N ALA A 30 -4.01 12.57 11.44
CA ALA A 30 -5.01 13.23 10.61
C ALA A 30 -5.89 14.22 11.40
N SER A 31 -6.39 13.83 12.58
CA SER A 31 -7.27 14.65 13.44
C SER A 31 -6.62 15.97 13.84
N PHE A 32 -5.33 15.96 14.13
CA PHE A 32 -4.56 17.13 14.57
C PHE A 32 -3.61 17.65 13.47
N SER A 33 -3.88 17.31 12.21
CA SER A 33 -3.03 17.67 11.06
C SER A 33 -2.82 19.17 10.89
N ASN A 34 -3.79 20.01 11.26
CA ASN A 34 -3.69 21.47 11.20
C ASN A 34 -3.27 22.16 12.51
N GLU A 35 -3.04 21.40 13.60
CA GLU A 35 -2.83 21.95 14.95
C GLU A 35 -1.52 22.75 15.08
N PRO A 36 -1.57 24.08 15.34
CA PRO A 36 -0.36 24.90 15.45
C PRO A 36 0.57 24.50 16.60
N LEU A 37 0.08 23.85 17.66
CA LEU A 37 0.93 23.31 18.72
C LEU A 37 1.84 22.17 18.21
N ILE A 38 1.39 21.40 17.22
CA ILE A 38 2.22 20.34 16.61
C ILE A 38 3.26 20.95 15.65
N ASP A 39 2.96 22.07 14.97
CA ASP A 39 3.98 22.87 14.28
C ASP A 39 5.02 23.45 15.27
N PHE A 40 4.64 23.76 16.52
CA PHE A 40 5.58 24.21 17.55
C PHE A 40 6.53 23.10 18.03
N PHE A 41 6.06 21.85 18.14
CA PHE A 41 6.93 20.70 18.47
C PHE A 41 7.76 20.20 17.29
N PHE A 42 7.21 20.27 16.08
CA PHE A 42 7.87 19.82 14.84
C PHE A 42 7.78 20.91 13.75
N PRO A 43 8.64 21.95 13.79
CA PRO A 43 8.57 23.07 12.83
C PRO A 43 8.74 22.65 11.36
N THR A 44 9.34 21.49 11.10
CA THR A 44 9.52 20.92 9.75
C THR A 44 8.49 19.84 9.39
N ARG A 45 7.45 19.57 10.20
CA ARG A 45 6.48 18.47 9.93
C ARG A 45 5.74 18.58 8.60
N ARG A 46 5.64 19.79 8.05
CA ARG A 46 5.02 20.06 6.73
C ARG A 46 5.95 19.70 5.55
N GLN A 47 7.23 19.43 5.84
CA GLN A 47 8.26 18.96 4.92
C GLN A 47 8.56 17.46 5.18
N ASP A 48 8.58 17.04 6.44
CA ASP A 48 8.68 15.64 6.88
C ASP A 48 7.51 15.27 7.82
N PRO A 49 6.35 14.84 7.29
CA PRO A 49 5.25 14.34 8.11
C PRO A 49 5.52 12.94 8.68
N LEU A 50 6.47 12.19 8.10
CA LEU A 50 6.78 10.82 8.51
C LEU A 50 7.50 10.79 9.86
N SER A 51 8.37 11.76 10.16
CA SER A 51 8.97 11.93 11.48
C SER A 51 7.91 12.10 12.59
N PHE A 52 6.94 13.00 12.39
CA PHE A 52 5.84 13.21 13.35
C PHE A 52 4.98 11.94 13.54
N TYR A 53 4.62 11.25 12.45
CA TYR A 53 3.90 9.98 12.52
C TYR A 53 4.70 8.90 13.25
N THR A 54 6.00 8.78 12.98
CA THR A 54 6.90 7.80 13.60
C THR A 54 7.04 8.04 15.11
N TRP A 55 7.22 9.29 15.53
CA TRP A 55 7.23 9.66 16.94
C TRP A 55 5.91 9.35 17.64
N SER A 56 4.79 9.68 16.99
CA SER A 56 3.44 9.42 17.52
C SER A 56 3.18 7.91 17.68
N CYS A 57 3.59 7.10 16.71
CA CYS A 57 3.49 5.65 16.76
C CYS A 57 4.29 5.07 17.91
N ARG A 58 5.57 5.47 18.05
CA ARG A 58 6.43 5.10 19.19
C ARG A 58 5.79 5.50 20.53
N ARG A 59 5.27 6.72 20.66
CA ARG A 59 4.59 7.20 21.89
C ARG A 59 3.33 6.39 22.18
N PHE A 60 2.52 6.01 21.18
CA PHE A 60 1.33 5.17 21.38
C PHE A 60 1.69 3.71 21.73
N GLN A 61 2.75 3.15 21.15
CA GLN A 61 3.25 1.82 21.51
C GLN A 61 3.72 1.76 22.97
N ARG A 62 4.53 2.74 23.42
CA ARG A 62 4.91 2.88 24.84
C ARG A 62 3.67 3.01 25.73
N ARG A 63 2.70 3.83 25.31
CA ARG A 63 1.45 4.12 26.03
C ARG A 63 0.56 2.89 26.23
N TYR A 64 0.38 2.06 25.19
CA TYR A 64 -0.42 0.83 25.26
C TYR A 64 0.06 -0.13 26.35
N TRP A 65 1.37 -0.23 26.57
CA TRP A 65 1.96 -1.10 27.58
C TRP A 65 2.28 -0.39 28.91
N THR A 66 1.91 0.89 29.05
CA THR A 66 2.11 1.64 30.30
C THR A 66 0.88 1.47 31.20
N PRO A 67 1.03 0.93 32.44
CA PRO A 67 -0.10 0.72 33.35
C PRO A 67 -0.92 1.99 33.58
N GLY A 68 -2.24 1.82 33.66
CA GLY A 68 -3.20 2.91 33.89
C GLY A 68 -3.72 3.57 32.62
N TYR A 69 -3.08 3.39 31.46
CA TYR A 69 -3.67 3.81 30.19
C TYR A 69 -4.68 2.78 29.65
N SER A 70 -5.78 3.27 29.10
CA SER A 70 -6.75 2.49 28.33
C SER A 70 -7.01 3.14 26.98
N LEU A 71 -7.20 2.31 25.95
CA LEU A 71 -7.58 2.72 24.59
C LEU A 71 -8.98 2.16 24.32
N SER A 72 -9.93 3.04 24.04
CA SER A 72 -11.19 2.69 23.37
C SER A 72 -11.08 3.04 21.89
N VAL A 73 -11.70 2.24 21.01
CA VAL A 73 -11.87 2.57 19.59
C VAL A 73 -13.32 2.46 19.17
N VAL A 74 -13.78 3.41 18.36
CA VAL A 74 -14.97 3.21 17.52
C VAL A 74 -14.48 2.52 16.26
N VAL A 75 -15.18 1.45 15.89
CA VAL A 75 -14.96 0.73 14.65
C VAL A 75 -16.21 0.77 13.76
N ASP A 76 -16.00 0.65 12.45
CA ASP A 76 -17.07 0.47 11.49
C ASP A 76 -17.60 -0.98 11.47
N LYS A 77 -18.54 -1.24 10.55
CA LYS A 77 -19.11 -2.57 10.29
C LYS A 77 -18.09 -3.65 9.83
N HIS A 78 -16.84 -3.27 9.54
CA HIS A 78 -15.75 -4.16 9.14
C HIS A 78 -14.68 -4.31 10.24
N ASP A 79 -14.94 -3.79 11.45
CA ASP A 79 -14.02 -3.72 12.57
C ASP A 79 -12.80 -2.78 12.39
N HIS A 80 -12.82 -1.91 11.37
CA HIS A 80 -11.77 -0.92 11.15
C HIS A 80 -11.90 0.26 12.12
N PRO A 81 -10.85 0.64 12.87
CA PRO A 81 -10.87 1.84 13.70
C PRO A 81 -11.14 3.11 12.89
N VAL A 82 -12.11 3.89 13.34
CA VAL A 82 -12.51 5.20 12.79
C VAL A 82 -12.47 6.33 13.83
N GLY A 83 -12.29 5.99 15.10
CA GLY A 83 -11.99 6.94 16.16
C GLY A 83 -11.35 6.25 17.37
N LEU A 84 -10.73 7.05 18.25
CA LEU A 84 -10.07 6.61 19.47
C LEU A 84 -10.34 7.57 20.65
N SER A 85 -10.34 7.02 21.86
CA SER A 85 -10.06 7.78 23.08
C SER A 85 -9.01 7.07 23.92
N TRP A 86 -8.06 7.85 24.44
CA TRP A 86 -7.09 7.38 25.41
C TRP A 86 -7.32 8.05 26.76
N TRP A 87 -7.65 7.23 27.74
CA TRP A 87 -7.75 7.63 29.15
C TRP A 87 -6.52 7.17 29.92
N LYS A 88 -6.23 7.83 31.05
CA LYS A 88 -5.15 7.48 31.98
C LYS A 88 -5.67 7.58 33.42
N ARG A 89 -5.82 6.45 34.10
CA ARG A 89 -6.05 6.39 35.56
C ARG A 89 -4.70 6.35 36.28
N GLN A 90 -4.61 7.02 37.43
CA GLN A 90 -3.42 6.95 38.27
C GLN A 90 -3.34 5.62 39.02
N THR A 91 -2.47 4.71 38.56
CA THR A 91 -2.28 3.39 39.21
C THR A 91 -1.30 3.46 40.37
N GLN A 92 -1.62 2.78 41.47
CA GLN A 92 -0.65 2.57 42.57
C GLN A 92 0.59 1.79 42.09
N PRO A 93 1.79 2.09 42.63
CA PRO A 93 3.02 1.43 42.19
C PRO A 93 3.02 -0.06 42.54
N LEU A 94 2.95 -0.92 41.51
CA LEU A 94 2.93 -2.38 41.66
C LEU A 94 4.09 -2.91 42.52
N THR A 95 3.77 -3.82 43.43
CA THR A 95 4.75 -4.54 44.26
C THR A 95 5.67 -5.41 43.39
N LEU A 96 6.81 -5.84 43.93
CA LEU A 96 7.76 -6.70 43.19
C LEU A 96 7.10 -7.98 42.68
N LEU A 97 6.23 -8.60 43.48
CA LEU A 97 5.50 -9.82 43.11
C LEU A 97 4.48 -9.57 41.99
N GLN A 98 3.74 -8.45 42.04
CA GLN A 98 2.80 -8.07 40.98
C GLN A 98 3.51 -7.71 39.67
N LYS A 99 4.71 -7.10 39.74
CA LYS A 99 5.57 -6.83 38.58
C LYS A 99 6.07 -8.14 37.94
N LEU A 100 6.54 -9.08 38.77
CA LEU A 100 6.94 -10.42 38.32
C LEU A 100 5.81 -11.18 37.64
N LEU A 101 4.58 -11.12 38.19
CA LEU A 101 3.41 -11.86 37.70
C LEU A 101 2.60 -11.16 36.59
N SER A 102 2.97 -9.94 36.18
CA SER A 102 2.23 -9.18 35.15
C SER A 102 2.93 -9.24 33.78
N PRO A 103 2.36 -9.94 32.77
CA PRO A 103 2.97 -10.01 31.44
C PRO A 103 3.12 -8.64 30.77
N SER A 104 2.17 -7.72 30.98
CA SER A 104 2.24 -6.37 30.42
C SER A 104 3.38 -5.54 31.01
N PHE A 105 3.82 -5.82 32.24
CA PHE A 105 4.99 -5.15 32.82
C PHE A 105 6.29 -5.59 32.13
N TRP A 106 6.45 -6.89 31.86
CA TRP A 106 7.60 -7.42 31.12
C TRP A 106 7.58 -7.00 29.64
N ILE A 107 6.45 -7.16 28.96
CA ILE A 107 6.29 -6.76 27.56
C ILE A 107 6.49 -5.25 27.42
N GLY A 108 5.92 -4.42 28.30
CA GLY A 108 6.15 -2.98 28.30
C GLY A 108 7.60 -2.58 28.55
N SER A 109 8.33 -3.32 29.38
CA SER A 109 9.77 -3.11 29.58
C SER A 109 10.58 -3.42 28.30
N VAL A 110 10.26 -4.53 27.63
CA VAL A 110 10.91 -4.92 26.36
C VAL A 110 10.54 -3.94 25.22
N VAL A 111 9.27 -3.57 25.10
CA VAL A 111 8.80 -2.61 24.09
C VAL A 111 9.45 -1.23 24.30
N ASN A 112 9.58 -0.75 25.53
CA ASN A 112 10.35 0.47 25.81
C ASN A 112 11.80 0.33 25.34
N ALA A 113 12.52 -0.73 25.74
CA ALA A 113 13.92 -0.93 25.34
C ALA A 113 14.11 -1.04 23.80
N VAL A 114 13.17 -1.68 23.10
CA VAL A 114 13.16 -1.73 21.63
C VAL A 114 12.92 -0.35 21.02
N ILE A 115 12.02 0.46 21.59
CA ILE A 115 11.74 1.82 21.11
C ILE A 115 12.90 2.77 21.45
N ASP A 116 13.55 2.62 22.61
CA ASP A 116 14.77 3.36 22.98
C ASP A 116 15.91 3.06 21.98
N LEU A 117 16.09 1.79 21.60
CA LEU A 117 17.05 1.38 20.57
C LEU A 117 16.67 1.93 19.18
N GLN A 118 15.38 1.96 18.83
CA GLN A 118 14.91 2.58 17.59
C GLN A 118 15.08 4.11 17.59
N GLU A 119 14.94 4.79 18.73
CA GLU A 119 15.20 6.23 18.87
C GLU A 119 16.70 6.56 18.84
N TYR A 120 17.55 5.65 19.29
CA TYR A 120 19.01 5.75 19.17
C TYR A 120 19.52 5.52 17.74
N LEU A 121 19.08 4.43 17.08
CA LEU A 121 19.50 4.09 15.72
C LEU A 121 18.83 4.95 14.64
N PHE A 122 17.57 5.30 14.86
CA PHE A 122 16.73 6.06 13.92
C PHE A 122 16.05 7.22 14.65
N PRO A 123 16.82 8.26 15.03
CA PRO A 123 16.30 9.44 15.72
C PRO A 123 15.32 10.19 14.81
N VAL A 124 14.20 10.63 15.40
CA VAL A 124 13.17 11.39 14.70
C VAL A 124 13.70 12.79 14.39
N GLN A 125 13.56 13.24 13.14
CA GLN A 125 13.99 14.58 12.73
C GLN A 125 12.91 15.64 12.98
N GLY A 126 13.29 16.91 12.99
CA GLY A 126 12.36 18.04 13.19
C GLY A 126 11.83 18.25 14.61
N LEU A 127 11.93 17.27 15.51
CA LEU A 127 11.48 17.39 16.91
C LEU A 127 12.32 18.43 17.67
N ASN A 128 11.70 19.55 18.05
CA ASN A 128 12.29 20.50 18.98
C ASN A 128 12.07 20.02 20.43
N LYS A 129 13.08 19.34 20.99
CA LYS A 129 13.04 18.78 22.35
C LYS A 129 12.77 19.83 23.43
N LYS A 130 13.38 21.02 23.34
CA LYS A 130 13.15 22.11 24.30
C LYS A 130 11.68 22.54 24.32
N ASN A 131 11.05 22.65 23.16
CA ASN A 131 9.63 23.01 23.05
C ASN A 131 8.71 21.94 23.67
N MET A 132 9.07 20.65 23.55
CA MET A 132 8.38 19.55 24.22
C MET A 132 8.58 19.57 25.74
N GLU A 133 9.81 19.79 26.22
CA GLU A 133 10.14 19.91 27.64
C GLU A 133 9.37 21.05 28.32
N THR A 134 9.28 22.22 27.69
CA THR A 134 8.45 23.35 28.13
C THR A 134 6.96 22.98 28.23
N PHE A 135 6.43 22.13 27.34
CA PHE A 135 5.04 21.69 27.38
C PHE A 135 4.78 20.61 28.44
N GLU A 136 5.72 19.69 28.67
CA GLU A 136 5.60 18.68 29.74
C GLU A 136 5.76 19.30 31.15
N GLN A 137 6.45 20.45 31.26
CA GLN A 137 6.45 21.30 32.47
C GLN A 137 5.05 21.91 32.76
N ALA A 138 4.25 22.22 31.74
CA ALA A 138 2.89 22.75 31.94
C ALA A 138 1.99 21.77 32.69
N PHE A 139 2.04 20.48 32.32
CA PHE A 139 1.31 19.42 33.03
C PHE A 139 1.74 19.32 34.50
N SER A 140 3.04 19.43 34.76
CA SER A 140 3.60 19.40 36.12
C SER A 140 3.11 20.57 37.00
N ALA A 141 2.70 21.70 36.40
CA ALA A 141 2.08 22.82 37.10
C ALA A 141 0.55 22.68 37.26
N VAL A 142 -0.13 22.00 36.31
CA VAL A 142 -1.58 21.75 36.37
C VAL A 142 -1.95 20.63 37.35
N GLU A 143 -1.22 19.51 37.34
CA GLU A 143 -1.56 18.31 38.12
C GLU A 143 -1.79 18.59 39.63
N PRO A 144 -0.98 19.40 40.35
CA PRO A 144 -1.21 19.71 41.76
C PRO A 144 -2.50 20.49 42.05
N HIS A 145 -3.01 21.26 41.08
CA HIS A 145 -4.25 22.02 41.20
C HIS A 145 -5.48 21.13 40.96
N VAL A 146 -5.39 20.19 40.01
CA VAL A 146 -6.48 19.28 39.66
C VAL A 146 -6.57 18.11 40.65
N LEU A 147 -5.44 17.47 40.99
CA LEU A 147 -5.37 16.28 41.85
C LEU A 147 -5.33 16.62 43.36
N ASN A 148 -5.95 17.75 43.73
CA ASN A 148 -5.85 18.39 45.05
C ASN A 148 -6.65 17.72 46.18
N THR A 149 -7.54 16.77 45.86
CA THR A 149 -8.43 16.08 46.81
C THR A 149 -8.32 14.57 46.67
N PRO A 150 -8.59 13.76 47.73
CA PRO A 150 -8.49 12.30 47.67
C PRO A 150 -9.36 11.65 46.58
N GLN A 151 -10.50 12.25 46.24
CA GLN A 151 -11.35 11.79 45.13
C GLN A 151 -10.68 12.06 43.76
N ARG A 152 -10.10 13.26 43.58
CA ARG A 152 -9.40 13.62 42.33
C ARG A 152 -8.05 12.93 42.17
N GLN A 153 -7.41 12.44 43.23
CA GLN A 153 -6.16 11.67 43.16
C GLN A 153 -6.28 10.33 42.42
N ASN A 154 -7.50 9.80 42.26
CA ASN A 154 -7.77 8.61 41.44
C ASN A 154 -8.43 8.94 40.09
N ALA A 155 -8.48 10.23 39.72
CA ALA A 155 -9.21 10.71 38.55
C ALA A 155 -8.64 10.15 37.23
N HIS A 156 -9.54 9.93 36.27
CA HIS A 156 -9.19 9.52 34.92
C HIS A 156 -8.90 10.76 34.08
N TYR A 157 -7.67 10.87 33.59
CA TYR A 157 -7.25 11.92 32.66
C TYR A 157 -7.62 11.51 31.22
N LEU A 158 -8.59 12.19 30.61
CA LEU A 158 -8.81 12.11 29.16
C LEU A 158 -7.68 12.87 28.47
N SER A 159 -6.79 12.10 27.86
CA SER A 159 -5.50 12.60 27.37
C SER A 159 -5.39 12.55 25.85
N LEU A 160 -6.32 11.86 25.17
CA LEU A 160 -6.57 12.07 23.75
C LEU A 160 -7.99 11.64 23.39
N LEU A 161 -8.65 12.43 22.55
CA LEU A 161 -9.88 12.07 21.82
C LEU A 161 -9.65 12.42 20.35
N GLY A 162 -9.95 11.50 19.44
CA GLY A 162 -9.73 11.70 18.00
C GLY A 162 -10.68 10.85 17.15
N VAL A 163 -11.12 11.41 16.03
CA VAL A 163 -12.02 10.76 15.06
C VAL A 163 -11.52 11.12 13.67
N ASP A 164 -11.56 10.17 12.74
CA ASP A 164 -11.15 10.40 11.36
C ASP A 164 -11.82 11.67 10.79
N PRO A 165 -11.06 12.65 10.22
CA PRO A 165 -11.61 13.91 9.71
C PRO A 165 -12.75 13.78 8.70
N VAL A 166 -12.89 12.64 8.02
CA VAL A 166 -14.03 12.37 7.11
C VAL A 166 -15.32 12.08 7.89
N LEU A 167 -15.20 11.44 9.05
CA LEU A 167 -16.31 11.01 9.92
C LEU A 167 -16.56 11.95 11.11
N GLN A 168 -15.78 13.02 11.23
CA GLN A 168 -16.05 14.11 12.17
C GLN A 168 -17.40 14.77 11.88
N GLY A 169 -18.30 14.67 12.85
CA GLY A 169 -19.70 15.08 12.75
C GLY A 169 -20.70 13.93 12.78
N GLU A 170 -20.29 12.67 12.60
CA GLU A 170 -21.17 11.50 12.74
C GLU A 170 -21.42 11.08 14.21
N GLY A 171 -21.10 11.93 15.18
CA GLY A 171 -21.26 11.63 16.61
C GLY A 171 -20.26 10.63 17.19
N LEU A 172 -19.32 10.08 16.42
CA LEU A 172 -18.38 9.06 16.91
C LEU A 172 -17.51 9.57 18.07
N GLY A 173 -17.17 10.86 18.07
CA GLY A 173 -16.47 11.53 19.17
C GLY A 173 -17.32 11.68 20.43
N LYS A 174 -18.66 11.70 20.30
CA LYS A 174 -19.61 11.59 21.42
C LYS A 174 -19.53 10.20 22.03
N MET A 175 -19.57 9.19 21.17
CA MET A 175 -19.62 7.78 21.56
C MET A 175 -18.38 7.41 22.38
N LEU A 176 -17.18 7.82 21.94
CA LEU A 176 -15.88 7.61 22.60
C LEU A 176 -15.70 8.33 23.94
N LEU A 177 -16.58 9.30 24.20
CA LEU A 177 -16.49 10.23 25.30
C LEU A 177 -17.53 9.88 26.38
N GLU A 178 -18.71 9.42 25.97
CA GLU A 178 -19.66 8.72 26.83
C GLU A 178 -19.10 7.36 27.29
N ASP A 179 -18.59 6.53 26.39
CA ASP A 179 -17.87 5.26 26.72
C ASP A 179 -16.67 5.47 27.66
N GLY A 180 -16.14 6.69 27.70
CA GLY A 180 -15.09 7.09 28.63
C GLY A 180 -15.63 7.55 29.98
N LEU A 181 -16.71 8.33 30.00
CA LEU A 181 -17.36 8.81 31.23
C LEU A 181 -18.13 7.70 31.97
N GLU A 182 -18.79 6.79 31.24
CA GLU A 182 -19.47 5.61 31.82
C GLU A 182 -18.49 4.80 32.69
N LYS A 183 -17.24 4.65 32.24
CA LYS A 183 -16.15 3.99 32.99
C LYS A 183 -15.58 4.83 34.14
N VAL A 184 -15.82 6.13 34.16
CA VAL A 184 -15.44 7.04 35.26
C VAL A 184 -16.48 6.98 36.37
N ASP A 185 -17.76 6.92 35.98
CA ASP A 185 -18.91 6.79 36.86
C ASP A 185 -18.97 5.38 37.48
N ASP A 186 -18.72 4.31 36.70
CA ASP A 186 -18.53 2.93 37.19
C ASP A 186 -17.40 2.80 38.25
N ASP A 187 -16.39 3.67 38.16
CA ASP A 187 -15.23 3.70 39.04
C ASP A 187 -15.39 4.65 40.26
N ASP A 188 -16.55 5.28 40.43
CA ASP A 188 -16.85 6.35 41.43
C ASP A 188 -15.75 7.42 41.49
N SER A 189 -15.35 7.91 40.30
CA SER A 189 -14.15 8.72 40.11
C SER A 189 -14.43 10.04 39.38
N ALA A 190 -13.45 10.94 39.34
CA ALA A 190 -13.54 12.18 38.57
C ALA A 190 -12.88 12.05 37.19
N ALA A 191 -13.36 12.80 36.20
CA ALA A 191 -12.72 12.95 34.89
C ALA A 191 -12.07 14.33 34.75
N TRP A 192 -10.88 14.42 34.16
CA TRP A 192 -10.27 15.71 33.81
C TRP A 192 -9.56 15.68 32.46
N LEU A 193 -9.35 16.85 31.86
CA LEU A 193 -8.46 17.02 30.71
C LEU A 193 -7.74 18.39 30.72
N VAL A 194 -6.81 18.53 29.78
CA VAL A 194 -6.24 19.81 29.37
C VAL A 194 -6.68 20.06 27.92
N SER A 195 -7.19 21.26 27.67
CA SER A 195 -7.70 21.70 26.38
C SER A 195 -6.94 22.93 25.88
N LEU A 196 -6.90 23.07 24.55
CA LEU A 196 -6.64 24.35 23.90
C LEU A 196 -7.87 25.26 24.02
N ALA A 197 -7.64 26.57 23.95
CA ALA A 197 -8.69 27.58 24.02
C ALA A 197 -9.64 27.51 22.81
N GLY A 198 -10.92 27.84 23.03
CA GLY A 198 -12.00 27.78 22.03
C GLY A 198 -12.82 26.48 22.07
N LEU A 199 -12.30 25.40 22.66
CA LEU A 199 -13.03 24.13 22.83
C LEU A 199 -13.79 24.04 24.15
N GLU A 200 -13.74 25.04 25.04
CA GLU A 200 -14.44 25.03 26.32
C GLU A 200 -15.95 24.79 26.13
N LYS A 201 -16.53 25.31 25.04
CA LYS A 201 -17.95 25.13 24.69
C LYS A 201 -18.29 23.80 24.02
N LEU A 202 -17.33 23.11 23.40
CA LEU A 202 -17.49 21.69 23.05
C LEU A 202 -17.64 20.87 24.33
N TYR A 203 -16.91 21.31 25.34
CA TYR A 203 -16.65 20.58 26.55
C TYR A 203 -17.67 20.89 27.68
N ALA A 204 -18.25 22.10 27.76
CA ALA A 204 -19.06 22.55 28.91
C ALA A 204 -20.44 21.87 29.11
N ARG A 205 -20.83 20.84 28.34
CA ARG A 205 -22.25 20.48 28.11
C ARG A 205 -22.71 19.14 28.71
N TYR A 206 -21.92 18.06 28.67
CA TYR A 206 -21.92 16.99 29.67
C TYR A 206 -21.19 17.49 30.93
N GLY A 207 -20.39 18.56 30.88
CA GLY A 207 -20.29 19.49 32.03
C GLY A 207 -18.99 20.24 32.34
N PHE A 208 -18.08 20.51 31.39
CA PHE A 208 -16.70 20.97 31.73
C PHE A 208 -16.70 22.31 32.51
N VAL A 209 -16.45 22.27 33.84
CA VAL A 209 -16.44 23.44 34.77
C VAL A 209 -15.02 23.93 35.13
N GLU A 210 -14.73 25.23 34.96
CA GLU A 210 -13.36 25.79 35.02
C GLU A 210 -12.70 25.71 36.40
N GLU A 211 -11.50 25.12 36.43
CA GLU A 211 -10.67 24.95 37.64
C GLU A 211 -9.39 25.79 37.61
N THR A 212 -8.62 25.74 36.51
CA THR A 212 -7.37 26.54 36.40
C THR A 212 -6.95 26.84 34.96
N LYS A 213 -6.29 27.99 34.80
CA LYS A 213 -5.53 28.37 33.60
C LYS A 213 -4.05 28.47 33.99
N VAL A 214 -3.17 27.89 33.18
CA VAL A 214 -1.73 27.96 33.38
C VAL A 214 -1.10 28.65 32.17
N GLU A 215 -0.42 29.77 32.43
CA GLU A 215 0.54 30.34 31.49
C GLU A 215 1.81 29.48 31.50
N VAL A 216 2.37 29.22 30.33
CA VAL A 216 3.56 28.36 30.18
C VAL A 216 4.71 29.23 29.68
N GLU A 217 5.66 29.54 30.55
CA GLU A 217 6.83 30.33 30.19
C GLU A 217 7.63 29.63 29.06
N GLY A 218 7.96 30.37 28.00
CA GLY A 218 8.61 29.83 26.80
C GLY A 218 7.67 29.43 25.66
N LEU A 219 6.36 29.33 25.89
CA LEU A 219 5.35 29.24 24.81
C LEU A 219 4.94 30.63 24.26
N SER A 220 5.56 31.72 24.72
CA SER A 220 5.28 33.10 24.30
C SER A 220 5.50 33.38 22.81
N ASP A 221 6.38 32.62 22.16
CA ASP A 221 6.70 32.76 20.74
C ASP A 221 5.72 31.97 19.84
N TRP A 222 4.92 31.08 20.42
CA TRP A 222 3.86 30.37 19.73
C TRP A 222 2.68 31.32 19.49
N LYS A 223 2.49 31.72 18.23
CA LYS A 223 1.29 32.43 17.80
C LYS A 223 0.20 31.39 17.56
N GLY A 224 -0.64 31.18 18.59
CA GLY A 224 -1.86 30.37 18.49
C GLY A 224 -2.82 30.88 17.40
N ASP A 225 -3.81 30.06 17.05
CA ASP A 225 -4.60 30.27 15.84
C ASP A 225 -5.36 31.61 15.82
N THR A 226 -5.09 32.42 14.80
CA THR A 226 -5.73 33.73 14.56
C THR A 226 -6.98 33.63 13.68
N ALA A 227 -7.55 32.43 13.47
CA ALA A 227 -8.69 32.21 12.58
C ALA A 227 -10.07 32.64 13.12
N SER A 228 -10.25 32.92 14.42
CA SER A 228 -11.52 33.41 14.97
C SER A 228 -11.49 34.93 15.24
N ASN A 229 -11.86 35.73 14.23
CA ASN A 229 -11.89 37.19 14.32
C ASN A 229 -13.16 37.72 15.04
N THR A 230 -13.35 37.33 16.31
CA THR A 230 -14.47 37.75 17.16
C THR A 230 -14.00 38.67 18.28
N SER A 231 -14.15 39.98 18.12
CA SER A 231 -13.83 40.97 19.15
C SER A 231 -14.86 40.96 20.29
N LEU A 232 -14.39 40.77 21.52
CA LEU A 232 -15.19 41.05 22.73
C LEU A 232 -15.36 42.58 22.93
N PRO A 233 -16.42 43.04 23.62
CA PRO A 233 -16.76 44.47 23.69
C PRO A 233 -15.69 45.40 24.30
N ASN A 234 -14.72 44.87 25.04
CA ASN A 234 -13.77 45.64 25.84
C ASN A 234 -12.34 45.74 25.22
N GLY A 235 -12.12 45.22 24.01
CA GLY A 235 -10.96 45.58 23.18
C GLY A 235 -9.58 45.02 23.54
N GLU A 236 -9.46 44.13 24.54
CA GLU A 236 -8.19 43.47 24.86
C GLU A 236 -7.80 42.39 23.82
N LYS A 237 -6.49 42.21 23.61
CA LYS A 237 -5.91 41.28 22.64
C LYS A 237 -5.25 40.10 23.36
N TYR A 238 -5.82 38.91 23.21
CA TYR A 238 -5.29 37.69 23.85
C TYR A 238 -3.92 37.26 23.28
N LYS A 239 -3.14 36.63 24.17
CA LYS A 239 -1.98 35.77 23.89
C LYS A 239 -2.34 34.34 24.37
N PRO A 240 -1.53 33.29 24.08
CA PRO A 240 -1.95 31.91 24.33
C PRO A 240 -1.95 31.52 25.82
N PHE A 241 -2.96 30.75 26.23
CA PHE A 241 -3.11 30.15 27.56
C PHE A 241 -3.42 28.66 27.44
N ALA A 242 -3.02 27.84 28.42
CA ALA A 242 -3.50 26.46 28.57
C ALA A 242 -4.67 26.38 29.55
N PHE A 243 -5.68 25.56 29.23
CA PHE A 243 -6.97 25.49 29.93
C PHE A 243 -7.17 24.09 30.54
N ALA A 244 -7.39 23.98 31.86
CA ALA A 244 -7.69 22.69 32.52
C ALA A 244 -9.17 22.62 32.93
N LEU A 245 -9.84 21.50 32.62
CA LEU A 245 -11.30 21.40 32.73
C LEU A 245 -11.79 19.97 33.12
N CYS A 246 -12.92 19.85 33.87
CA CYS A 246 -13.59 18.60 34.36
C CYS A 246 -15.06 18.24 33.84
N HIS A 247 -15.31 17.09 33.11
CA HIS A 247 -16.58 16.46 32.53
C HIS A 247 -17.16 16.91 31.10
N ALA A 248 -17.61 16.07 30.13
CA ALA A 248 -17.45 16.28 28.62
C ALA A 248 -18.55 16.84 27.62
N ASP A 249 -18.55 16.65 26.24
CA ASP A 249 -19.69 16.83 25.20
C ASP A 249 -19.38 16.83 23.62
N LEU A 250 -20.03 17.66 22.74
CA LEU A 250 -20.54 17.28 21.37
C LEU A 250 -20.50 18.31 20.18
N ILE A 251 -20.57 17.70 18.96
CA ILE A 251 -21.17 18.13 17.66
C ILE A 251 -20.29 18.87 16.59
N LEU A 252 -20.10 18.18 15.43
CA LEU A 252 -19.85 18.63 14.02
C LEU A 252 -18.63 19.55 13.69
N GLN A 253 -17.97 19.53 12.51
CA GLN A 253 -18.05 18.70 11.27
C GLN A 253 -16.77 18.82 10.38
N HIS A 254 -16.41 17.76 9.63
CA HIS A 254 -15.76 17.75 8.28
C HIS A 254 -14.32 18.28 7.95
N VAL A 255 -13.49 17.36 7.40
CA VAL A 255 -12.70 17.44 6.11
C VAL A 255 -11.28 18.08 6.03
N ILE A 256 -10.26 17.27 5.63
CA ILE A 256 -9.19 17.46 4.58
C ILE A 256 -8.21 16.24 4.55
N LYS A 257 -7.30 16.11 3.54
CA LYS A 257 -6.58 14.86 3.10
C LYS A 257 -5.03 14.90 3.11
N GLN A 258 -4.42 13.69 3.04
CA GLN A 258 -3.01 13.34 2.70
C GLN A 258 -1.92 13.78 3.73
N PHE A 259 -0.73 13.17 3.86
CA PHE A 259 0.07 12.24 3.01
C PHE A 259 0.76 11.10 3.79
N ILE A 260 0.90 9.92 3.16
CA ILE A 260 2.13 9.10 3.17
C ILE A 260 2.34 8.61 1.72
N THR A 261 3.55 8.76 1.17
CA THR A 261 3.85 8.38 -0.22
C THR A 261 4.35 6.94 -0.30
N THR A 262 3.65 6.08 -1.05
CA THR A 262 4.07 4.69 -1.31
C THR A 262 5.01 4.63 -2.50
N MET A 263 6.16 3.97 -2.35
CA MET A 263 7.05 3.62 -3.46
C MET A 263 6.66 2.27 -4.07
N SER A 264 6.70 2.17 -5.39
CA SER A 264 6.33 0.97 -6.15
C SER A 264 7.52 0.16 -6.68
N ILE A 265 7.27 -1.10 -7.00
CA ILE A 265 8.08 -1.93 -7.91
C ILE A 265 7.14 -2.31 -9.06
N THR A 266 7.57 -2.14 -10.30
CA THR A 266 6.75 -2.41 -11.51
C THR A 266 7.49 -3.39 -12.41
N LEU A 267 6.76 -4.24 -13.16
CA LEU A 267 7.29 -5.53 -13.65
C LEU A 267 6.87 -5.91 -15.08
N GLU A 268 6.34 -4.97 -15.86
CA GLU A 268 6.10 -5.10 -17.29
C GLU A 268 6.56 -3.78 -17.91
N GLU A 269 7.88 -3.64 -18.04
CA GLU A 269 8.53 -2.34 -18.25
C GLU A 269 9.51 -2.45 -19.43
N HIS A 270 9.04 -2.09 -20.61
CA HIS A 270 9.68 -2.45 -21.86
C HIS A 270 10.93 -1.61 -22.18
N PHE A 271 11.90 -2.29 -22.78
CA PHE A 271 13.00 -1.69 -23.54
C PHE A 271 13.08 -2.33 -24.95
N LEU A 272 13.78 -1.66 -25.85
CA LEU A 272 14.12 -2.17 -27.19
C LEU A 272 15.63 -2.20 -27.34
N SER A 273 16.18 -3.39 -27.55
CA SER A 273 17.62 -3.59 -27.73
C SER A 273 18.12 -2.90 -29.00
N ARG A 274 19.32 -2.32 -28.93
CA ARG A 274 20.04 -1.77 -30.07
C ARG A 274 20.49 -2.89 -31.02
N ALA A 275 20.79 -4.08 -30.49
CA ALA A 275 21.05 -5.28 -31.29
C ALA A 275 19.79 -5.73 -32.04
N ALA A 276 18.63 -5.79 -31.35
CA ALA A 276 17.35 -6.09 -31.98
C ALA A 276 17.00 -5.09 -33.10
N HIS A 277 16.96 -3.79 -32.81
CA HIS A 277 16.56 -2.74 -33.76
C HIS A 277 17.49 -2.60 -34.99
N SER A 278 18.75 -3.05 -34.90
CA SER A 278 19.72 -3.03 -36.00
C SER A 278 19.85 -4.33 -36.79
N SER A 279 19.15 -5.40 -36.38
CA SER A 279 19.11 -6.68 -37.10
C SER A 279 18.38 -6.58 -38.46
N GLU A 280 18.64 -7.52 -39.38
CA GLU A 280 17.86 -7.62 -40.63
C GLU A 280 16.38 -7.96 -40.34
N THR A 281 16.14 -8.80 -39.34
CA THR A 281 14.79 -9.14 -38.81
C THR A 281 14.01 -7.93 -38.28
N ALA A 282 14.66 -6.80 -38.01
CA ALA A 282 13.98 -5.57 -37.59
C ALA A 282 13.13 -4.91 -38.69
N THR A 283 13.09 -5.43 -39.93
CA THR A 283 12.09 -5.00 -40.93
C THR A 283 10.68 -5.40 -40.55
N ASP A 284 10.55 -6.50 -39.83
CA ASP A 284 9.26 -7.16 -39.56
C ASP A 284 8.72 -6.81 -38.15
N ASP A 285 9.52 -6.09 -37.35
CA ASP A 285 9.16 -5.50 -36.07
C ASP A 285 7.98 -4.51 -36.21
N PRO A 286 6.78 -4.81 -35.68
CA PRO A 286 5.63 -3.90 -35.77
C PRO A 286 5.83 -2.60 -34.98
N ILE A 287 6.76 -2.57 -34.03
CA ILE A 287 7.07 -1.40 -33.21
C ILE A 287 7.88 -0.37 -34.01
N ARG A 288 8.55 -0.77 -35.11
CA ARG A 288 9.24 0.14 -36.04
C ARG A 288 8.33 1.25 -36.61
N GLY A 289 7.02 1.04 -36.62
CA GLY A 289 6.03 2.04 -37.03
C GLY A 289 5.61 3.05 -35.95
N PHE A 290 6.14 2.93 -34.72
CA PHE A 290 5.70 3.74 -33.58
C PHE A 290 6.34 5.15 -33.60
N PRO A 291 5.73 6.16 -32.92
CA PRO A 291 6.31 7.49 -32.83
C PRO A 291 7.71 7.48 -32.23
N SER A 292 8.61 8.33 -32.76
CA SER A 292 10.01 8.41 -32.32
C SER A 292 10.17 8.72 -30.83
N SER A 293 9.18 9.35 -30.19
CA SER A 293 9.14 9.57 -28.74
C SER A 293 8.96 8.28 -27.92
N ILE A 294 8.27 7.26 -28.45
CA ILE A 294 8.17 5.94 -27.82
C ILE A 294 9.46 5.15 -28.03
N ILE A 295 10.01 5.17 -29.26
CA ILE A 295 11.30 4.53 -29.56
C ILE A 295 12.41 5.09 -28.66
N SER A 296 12.47 6.41 -28.47
CA SER A 296 13.43 7.05 -27.57
C SER A 296 13.37 6.47 -26.16
N LYS A 297 12.16 6.41 -25.56
CA LYS A 297 11.93 5.83 -24.22
C LYS A 297 12.25 4.33 -24.14
N LEU A 298 12.00 3.57 -25.21
CA LEU A 298 12.34 2.14 -25.29
C LEU A 298 13.86 1.92 -25.33
N THR A 299 14.62 2.80 -25.99
CA THR A 299 16.10 2.70 -26.09
C THR A 299 16.87 3.40 -24.96
N ASP A 300 16.15 4.03 -24.02
CA ASP A 300 16.68 4.77 -22.88
C ASP A 300 16.76 3.90 -21.62
N PHE A 301 17.96 3.84 -21.04
CA PHE A 301 18.28 3.21 -19.76
C PHE A 301 18.90 4.22 -18.76
N ASP A 302 18.91 5.51 -19.11
CA ASP A 302 19.71 6.54 -18.48
C ASP A 302 18.81 7.56 -17.73
N ASP A 303 19.21 8.83 -17.68
CA ASP A 303 18.61 9.85 -16.81
C ASP A 303 17.11 10.12 -17.05
N GLU A 304 16.58 9.96 -18.27
CA GLU A 304 15.16 10.30 -18.54
C GLU A 304 14.20 9.28 -17.90
N ARG A 305 14.42 7.98 -18.12
CA ARG A 305 13.67 6.89 -17.45
C ARG A 305 13.82 6.96 -15.94
N ILE A 306 15.04 7.13 -15.41
CA ILE A 306 15.29 7.19 -13.96
C ILE A 306 14.59 8.41 -13.33
N LYS A 307 14.65 9.58 -13.98
CA LYS A 307 13.91 10.76 -13.54
C LYS A 307 12.39 10.55 -13.60
N ASN A 308 11.87 9.93 -14.66
CA ASN A 308 10.44 9.65 -14.78
C ASN A 308 9.96 8.65 -13.70
N MET A 309 10.81 7.71 -13.28
CA MET A 309 10.56 6.86 -12.12
C MET A 309 10.51 7.66 -10.82
N ASP A 310 11.46 8.58 -10.59
CA ASP A 310 11.52 9.42 -9.39
C ASP A 310 10.30 10.35 -9.25
N GLU A 311 9.92 11.05 -10.32
CA GLU A 311 8.74 11.91 -10.36
C GLU A 311 7.44 11.13 -10.06
N ASN A 312 7.42 9.82 -10.31
CA ASN A 312 6.26 8.95 -10.17
C ASN A 312 6.36 7.89 -9.06
N ASN A 313 7.31 8.04 -8.13
CA ASN A 313 7.51 7.17 -6.96
C ASN A 313 7.87 5.69 -7.29
N VAL A 314 8.39 5.39 -8.49
CA VAL A 314 8.82 4.03 -8.86
C VAL A 314 10.22 3.77 -8.31
N ALA A 315 10.36 2.85 -7.35
CA ALA A 315 11.66 2.51 -6.80
C ALA A 315 12.46 1.64 -7.79
N ILE A 316 11.83 0.58 -8.31
CA ILE A 316 12.45 -0.39 -9.22
C ILE A 316 11.52 -0.66 -10.41
N GLN A 317 12.05 -0.60 -11.64
CA GLN A 317 11.44 -1.26 -12.81
C GLN A 317 12.14 -2.62 -13.02
N VAL A 318 11.38 -3.70 -13.16
CA VAL A 318 11.89 -4.96 -13.72
C VAL A 318 11.74 -4.86 -15.23
N LEU A 319 12.87 -4.66 -15.91
CA LEU A 319 12.91 -4.39 -17.34
C LEU A 319 12.81 -5.69 -18.15
N SER A 320 12.06 -5.63 -19.24
CA SER A 320 11.81 -6.74 -20.16
C SER A 320 11.91 -6.25 -21.61
N HIS A 321 12.31 -7.11 -22.55
CA HIS A 321 12.29 -6.70 -23.96
C HIS A 321 10.83 -6.44 -24.41
N THR A 322 10.66 -5.67 -25.48
CA THR A 322 9.43 -5.69 -26.27
C THR A 322 9.19 -7.08 -26.89
N PRO A 323 7.99 -7.40 -27.41
CA PRO A 323 7.76 -8.61 -28.20
C PRO A 323 8.88 -8.87 -29.22
N ALA A 324 9.33 -10.13 -29.28
CA ALA A 324 10.64 -10.53 -29.79
C ALA A 324 10.61 -11.85 -30.59
N ASN A 325 9.46 -12.49 -30.74
CA ASN A 325 9.28 -13.78 -31.45
C ASN A 325 9.61 -13.78 -32.96
N PHE A 326 10.08 -12.65 -33.51
CA PHE A 326 10.63 -12.53 -34.87
C PHE A 326 12.17 -12.41 -34.90
N LEU A 327 12.84 -12.37 -33.74
CA LEU A 327 14.29 -12.24 -33.61
C LEU A 327 15.00 -13.60 -33.58
N THR A 328 16.25 -13.63 -34.06
CA THR A 328 17.10 -14.83 -33.94
C THR A 328 17.56 -15.04 -32.49
N ALA A 329 17.85 -16.29 -32.12
CA ALA A 329 18.40 -16.62 -30.79
C ALA A 329 19.69 -15.83 -30.48
N GLU A 330 20.55 -15.63 -31.48
CA GLU A 330 21.78 -14.83 -31.37
C GLU A 330 21.48 -13.36 -31.01
N THR A 331 20.41 -12.80 -31.58
CA THR A 331 19.95 -11.44 -31.31
C THR A 331 19.30 -11.32 -29.92
N ILE A 332 18.56 -12.34 -29.50
CA ILE A 332 17.95 -12.42 -28.15
C ILE A 332 19.04 -12.49 -27.07
N ILE A 333 20.08 -13.33 -27.27
CA ILE A 333 21.24 -13.43 -26.38
C ILE A 333 21.94 -12.06 -26.24
N ALA A 334 22.18 -11.37 -27.37
CA ALA A 334 22.78 -10.04 -27.37
C ALA A 334 21.90 -8.98 -26.68
N SER A 335 20.57 -9.10 -26.80
CA SER A 335 19.59 -8.22 -26.13
C SER A 335 19.58 -8.41 -24.62
N ASN A 336 19.75 -9.66 -24.14
CA ASN A 336 19.90 -9.97 -22.72
C ASN A 336 21.24 -9.44 -22.16
N ASP A 337 22.32 -9.45 -22.94
CA ASP A 337 23.62 -8.89 -22.54
C ASP A 337 23.61 -7.35 -22.47
N GLU A 338 22.87 -6.69 -23.36
CA GLU A 338 22.60 -5.25 -23.29
C GLU A 338 21.80 -4.89 -22.02
N LEU A 339 20.73 -5.64 -21.72
CA LEU A 339 19.96 -5.48 -20.48
C LEU A 339 20.82 -5.74 -19.23
N ALA A 340 21.65 -6.77 -19.24
CA ALA A 340 22.55 -7.07 -18.11
C ALA A 340 23.52 -5.92 -17.82
N THR A 341 24.00 -5.25 -18.87
CA THR A 341 24.85 -4.06 -18.74
C THR A 341 24.09 -2.88 -18.13
N ALA A 342 22.83 -2.65 -18.55
CA ALA A 342 21.99 -1.60 -17.99
C ALA A 342 21.62 -1.86 -16.51
N VAL A 343 21.20 -3.09 -16.19
CA VAL A 343 20.92 -3.55 -14.82
C VAL A 343 22.17 -3.44 -13.94
N GLN A 344 23.33 -3.86 -14.44
CA GLN A 344 24.60 -3.74 -13.70
C GLN A 344 24.99 -2.28 -13.40
N SER A 345 24.66 -1.35 -14.30
CA SER A 345 24.94 0.08 -14.12
C SER A 345 24.00 0.73 -13.09
N ASN A 346 22.75 0.26 -13.01
CA ASN A 346 21.68 0.88 -12.23
C ASN A 346 21.00 -0.10 -11.23
N LYS A 347 21.77 -0.97 -10.55
CA LYS A 347 21.29 -2.08 -9.70
C LYS A 347 20.30 -1.72 -8.58
N SER A 348 20.22 -0.45 -8.17
CA SER A 348 19.24 0.02 -7.18
C SER A 348 17.89 0.41 -7.78
N ARG A 349 17.82 0.55 -9.12
CA ARG A 349 16.65 1.03 -9.89
C ARG A 349 16.14 0.02 -10.91
N PHE A 350 16.98 -0.87 -11.44
CA PHE A 350 16.57 -1.88 -12.39
C PHE A 350 16.84 -3.31 -11.91
N ALA A 351 15.93 -4.21 -12.25
CA ALA A 351 16.17 -5.64 -12.38
C ALA A 351 15.83 -6.07 -13.82
N GLY A 352 16.18 -7.29 -14.22
CA GLY A 352 15.93 -7.80 -15.57
C GLY A 352 15.09 -9.07 -15.59
N PHE A 353 14.23 -9.19 -16.60
CA PHE A 353 13.65 -10.45 -17.06
C PHE A 353 14.31 -10.85 -18.39
N ALA A 354 14.73 -12.11 -18.50
CA ALA A 354 15.29 -12.66 -19.74
C ALA A 354 14.24 -12.71 -20.87
N CYS A 355 14.63 -12.29 -22.08
CA CYS A 355 13.95 -12.69 -23.31
C CYS A 355 14.48 -14.08 -23.74
N LEU A 356 13.63 -14.97 -24.25
CA LEU A 356 14.01 -16.36 -24.57
C LEU A 356 13.67 -16.73 -26.03
N PRO A 357 14.54 -17.48 -26.75
CA PRO A 357 14.27 -17.97 -28.10
C PRO A 357 13.28 -19.14 -28.11
N MET A 358 11.99 -18.85 -27.94
CA MET A 358 10.94 -19.86 -27.70
C MET A 358 10.66 -20.83 -28.87
N ASP A 359 11.23 -20.63 -30.06
CA ASP A 359 11.19 -21.60 -31.17
C ASP A 359 12.11 -22.82 -30.94
N ASP A 360 13.11 -22.70 -30.08
CA ASP A 360 13.98 -23.81 -29.65
C ASP A 360 13.91 -23.94 -28.11
N PRO A 361 13.15 -24.93 -27.59
CA PRO A 361 13.03 -25.14 -26.15
C PRO A 361 14.36 -25.41 -25.43
N VAL A 362 15.37 -25.97 -26.13
CA VAL A 362 16.69 -26.24 -25.56
C VAL A 362 17.49 -24.94 -25.47
N ALA A 363 17.48 -24.11 -26.52
CA ALA A 363 18.10 -22.79 -26.49
C ALA A 363 17.43 -21.88 -25.44
N ALA A 364 16.10 -21.89 -25.34
CA ALA A 364 15.35 -21.15 -24.32
C ALA A 364 15.70 -21.61 -22.89
N THR A 365 15.86 -22.90 -22.66
CA THR A 365 16.26 -23.45 -21.35
C THR A 365 17.68 -23.03 -20.97
N ASN A 366 18.63 -23.12 -21.92
CA ASN A 366 20.02 -22.71 -21.70
C ASN A 366 20.15 -21.20 -21.45
N GLU A 367 19.39 -20.38 -22.18
CA GLU A 367 19.44 -18.92 -22.02
C GLU A 367 18.78 -18.46 -20.71
N LEU A 368 17.69 -19.11 -20.29
CA LEU A 368 17.13 -18.91 -18.95
C LEU A 368 18.18 -19.17 -17.87
N GLU A 369 18.83 -20.35 -17.90
CA GLU A 369 19.89 -20.69 -16.94
C GLU A 369 21.02 -19.65 -16.95
N ARG A 370 21.46 -19.22 -18.13
CA ARG A 370 22.51 -18.22 -18.30
C ARG A 370 22.13 -16.88 -17.66
N CYS A 371 20.95 -16.34 -18.00
CA CYS A 371 20.50 -15.05 -17.51
C CYS A 371 20.30 -15.02 -15.99
N ILE A 372 19.72 -16.08 -15.39
CA ILE A 372 19.56 -16.13 -13.93
C ILE A 372 20.94 -16.28 -13.24
N LYS A 373 21.77 -17.25 -13.66
CA LYS A 373 23.02 -17.58 -12.95
C LYS A 373 24.19 -16.62 -13.21
N GLN A 374 24.23 -15.93 -14.35
CA GLN A 374 25.36 -15.05 -14.73
C GLN A 374 25.00 -13.57 -14.59
N HIS A 375 23.79 -13.18 -14.99
CA HIS A 375 23.37 -11.76 -15.00
C HIS A 375 22.56 -11.35 -13.76
N GLY A 376 22.08 -12.32 -12.97
CA GLY A 376 21.25 -12.06 -11.79
C GLY A 376 19.86 -11.55 -12.15
N PHE A 377 19.32 -11.98 -13.30
CA PHE A 377 17.94 -11.69 -13.67
C PHE A 377 16.97 -12.41 -12.72
N VAL A 378 15.77 -11.86 -12.56
CA VAL A 378 14.77 -12.32 -11.56
C VAL A 378 13.68 -13.21 -12.17
N GLY A 379 13.89 -13.70 -13.39
CA GLY A 379 12.96 -14.52 -14.16
C GLY A 379 13.12 -14.30 -15.66
N ALA A 380 12.10 -14.68 -16.42
CA ALA A 380 11.99 -14.38 -17.86
C ALA A 380 10.65 -13.71 -18.19
N LEU A 381 10.60 -13.02 -19.33
CA LEU A 381 9.37 -12.56 -19.96
C LEU A 381 9.35 -13.05 -21.41
N ILE A 382 8.29 -13.76 -21.77
CA ILE A 382 8.13 -14.41 -23.08
C ILE A 382 6.82 -14.00 -23.74
N ASP A 383 6.88 -13.83 -25.07
CA ASP A 383 5.71 -13.67 -25.94
C ASP A 383 4.77 -14.87 -25.81
N ASN A 384 3.46 -14.67 -25.69
CA ASN A 384 2.50 -15.72 -25.34
C ASN A 384 2.37 -16.85 -26.38
N HIS A 385 2.88 -16.65 -27.59
CA HIS A 385 3.09 -17.65 -28.63
C HIS A 385 4.21 -17.21 -29.61
N SER A 386 4.86 -18.17 -30.28
CA SER A 386 5.70 -17.87 -31.45
C SER A 386 4.93 -18.19 -32.74
N ASN A 387 4.61 -17.16 -33.53
CA ASN A 387 3.81 -17.27 -34.76
C ASN A 387 2.51 -18.13 -34.64
N GLY A 388 1.90 -18.16 -33.45
CA GLY A 388 0.70 -18.97 -33.14
C GLY A 388 0.97 -20.38 -32.64
N ASN A 389 2.23 -20.79 -32.47
CA ASN A 389 2.64 -21.99 -31.73
C ASN A 389 2.69 -21.67 -30.23
N PHE A 390 2.01 -22.48 -29.41
CA PHE A 390 1.89 -22.31 -27.96
C PHE A 390 2.74 -23.35 -27.21
N TYR A 391 3.21 -22.99 -26.02
CA TYR A 391 4.26 -23.72 -25.28
C TYR A 391 3.72 -24.84 -24.36
N ASP A 392 2.59 -25.43 -24.73
CA ASP A 392 1.90 -26.46 -23.95
C ASP A 392 2.31 -27.91 -24.31
N GLY A 393 3.18 -28.08 -25.31
CA GLY A 393 3.82 -29.34 -25.69
C GLY A 393 4.89 -29.82 -24.70
N LEU A 394 5.14 -31.14 -24.66
CA LEU A 394 6.09 -31.79 -23.75
C LEU A 394 7.55 -31.39 -24.01
N GLU A 395 7.85 -30.94 -25.22
CA GLU A 395 9.14 -30.36 -25.61
C GLU A 395 9.51 -29.10 -24.79
N TYR A 396 8.54 -28.42 -24.18
CA TYR A 396 8.77 -27.28 -23.28
C TYR A 396 8.92 -27.67 -21.80
N ASP A 397 8.70 -28.94 -21.42
CA ASP A 397 8.84 -29.40 -20.02
C ASP A 397 10.27 -29.18 -19.47
N ILE A 398 11.29 -29.15 -20.32
CA ILE A 398 12.66 -28.82 -19.93
C ILE A 398 12.80 -27.37 -19.45
N LEU A 399 12.11 -26.43 -20.08
CA LEU A 399 12.08 -25.02 -19.69
C LEU A 399 11.26 -24.85 -18.40
N TRP A 400 10.11 -25.50 -18.31
CA TRP A 400 9.27 -25.48 -17.09
C TRP A 400 9.96 -26.15 -15.90
N THR A 401 10.79 -27.16 -16.12
CA THR A 401 11.64 -27.76 -15.08
C THR A 401 12.73 -26.79 -14.65
N MET A 402 13.48 -26.20 -15.59
CA MET A 402 14.55 -25.25 -15.28
C MET A 402 14.03 -24.01 -14.51
N ALA A 403 12.87 -23.47 -14.87
CA ALA A 403 12.24 -22.37 -14.13
C ALA A 403 11.94 -22.76 -12.66
N VAL A 404 11.50 -24.00 -12.41
CA VAL A 404 11.26 -24.53 -11.06
C VAL A 404 12.57 -24.82 -10.30
N GLU A 405 13.61 -25.33 -10.97
CA GLU A 405 14.93 -25.60 -10.35
C GLU A 405 15.68 -24.31 -9.99
N LEU A 406 15.46 -23.23 -10.74
CA LEU A 406 15.95 -21.89 -10.43
C LEU A 406 15.06 -21.12 -9.44
N ASP A 407 13.87 -21.64 -9.12
CA ASP A 407 12.79 -21.02 -8.35
C ASP A 407 12.33 -19.62 -8.88
N VAL A 408 12.48 -19.35 -10.18
CA VAL A 408 12.10 -18.06 -10.79
C VAL A 408 10.79 -18.13 -11.57
N PRO A 409 10.04 -17.02 -11.68
CA PRO A 409 8.86 -16.96 -12.53
C PRO A 409 9.16 -16.74 -14.01
N ILE A 410 8.23 -17.22 -14.84
CA ILE A 410 8.13 -16.89 -16.26
C ILE A 410 6.90 -16.00 -16.45
N TYR A 411 7.12 -14.77 -16.89
CA TYR A 411 6.07 -13.82 -17.27
C TYR A 411 5.62 -14.15 -18.71
N ILE A 412 4.33 -14.41 -18.92
CA ILE A 412 3.75 -14.64 -20.25
C ILE A 412 3.05 -13.36 -20.70
N HIS A 413 3.69 -12.64 -21.60
CA HIS A 413 3.28 -11.33 -22.12
C HIS A 413 2.58 -11.47 -23.48
N PRO A 414 1.56 -10.66 -23.82
CA PRO A 414 0.89 -10.76 -25.10
C PRO A 414 1.78 -10.51 -26.34
N ALA A 415 1.61 -11.32 -27.37
CA ALA A 415 2.36 -11.24 -28.62
C ALA A 415 1.48 -10.79 -29.79
N TRP A 416 2.08 -10.14 -30.80
CA TRP A 416 1.41 -9.81 -32.05
C TRP A 416 0.76 -11.05 -32.70
N PRO A 417 -0.51 -10.99 -33.14
CA PRO A 417 -1.21 -12.16 -33.66
C PRO A 417 -0.54 -12.65 -34.94
N SER A 418 -0.40 -13.98 -35.07
CA SER A 418 0.11 -14.57 -36.31
C SER A 418 -0.73 -14.18 -37.52
N GLN A 419 -0.13 -14.15 -38.71
CA GLN A 419 -0.84 -13.73 -39.94
C GLN A 419 -2.16 -14.50 -40.15
N LYS A 420 -2.16 -15.80 -39.85
CA LYS A 420 -3.36 -16.66 -39.87
C LYS A 420 -4.44 -16.21 -38.88
N ALA A 421 -4.07 -15.76 -37.69
CA ALA A 421 -5.02 -15.21 -36.72
C ALA A 421 -5.52 -13.81 -37.14
N LYS A 422 -4.63 -12.95 -37.66
CA LYS A 422 -4.99 -11.64 -38.24
C LYS A 422 -6.02 -11.77 -39.36
N GLU A 423 -5.82 -12.72 -40.28
CA GLU A 423 -6.74 -13.02 -41.39
C GLU A 423 -8.05 -13.67 -40.94
N ALA A 424 -8.03 -14.56 -39.95
CA ALA A 424 -9.22 -15.32 -39.54
C ALA A 424 -10.13 -14.63 -38.52
N LEU A 425 -9.58 -13.72 -37.69
CA LEU A 425 -10.28 -13.16 -36.52
C LEU A 425 -10.37 -11.62 -36.52
N TYR A 426 -9.37 -10.94 -37.08
CA TYR A 426 -9.15 -9.50 -36.84
C TYR A 426 -9.20 -8.63 -38.11
N SER A 427 -9.49 -9.24 -39.27
CA SER A 427 -9.65 -8.54 -40.56
C SER A 427 -10.59 -9.31 -41.49
N GLY A 428 -10.88 -8.72 -42.66
CA GLY A 428 -11.81 -9.27 -43.64
C GLY A 428 -13.16 -8.54 -43.70
N GLY A 429 -13.96 -8.85 -44.71
CA GLY A 429 -15.18 -8.10 -45.00
C GLY A 429 -14.87 -6.62 -45.29
N ASN A 430 -15.42 -5.72 -44.48
CA ASN A 430 -15.16 -4.27 -44.56
C ASN A 430 -13.97 -3.81 -43.69
N LEU A 431 -13.32 -4.72 -42.95
CA LEU A 431 -12.19 -4.40 -42.08
C LEU A 431 -10.87 -4.77 -42.77
N HIS A 432 -10.21 -3.79 -43.39
CA HIS A 432 -8.92 -4.01 -44.04
C HIS A 432 -7.84 -4.45 -43.05
N SER A 433 -7.03 -5.44 -43.45
CA SER A 433 -5.92 -6.03 -42.68
C SER A 433 -4.98 -5.00 -42.08
N ASP A 434 -4.73 -3.92 -42.79
CA ASP A 434 -3.69 -2.94 -42.47
C ASP A 434 -4.29 -1.62 -41.98
N SER A 435 -5.57 -1.66 -41.57
CA SER A 435 -6.23 -0.58 -40.84
C SER A 435 -5.79 -0.59 -39.37
N SER A 436 -5.65 0.60 -38.78
CA SER A 436 -5.37 0.75 -37.35
C SER A 436 -6.41 0.05 -36.46
N SER A 437 -7.66 -0.07 -36.92
CA SER A 437 -8.72 -0.82 -36.24
C SER A 437 -8.47 -2.34 -36.23
N ALA A 438 -7.97 -2.92 -37.33
CA ALA A 438 -7.60 -4.34 -37.38
C ALA A 438 -6.39 -4.62 -36.48
N THR A 439 -5.36 -3.76 -36.55
CA THR A 439 -4.18 -3.83 -35.68
C THR A 439 -4.56 -3.75 -34.21
N ALA A 440 -5.34 -2.73 -33.80
CA ALA A 440 -5.77 -2.58 -32.42
C ALA A 440 -6.61 -3.76 -31.92
N LEU A 441 -7.58 -4.22 -32.73
CA LEU A 441 -8.46 -5.35 -32.39
C LEU A 441 -7.68 -6.66 -32.17
N GLY A 442 -6.69 -6.93 -33.02
CA GLY A 442 -5.80 -8.09 -32.87
C GLY A 442 -4.75 -7.94 -31.77
N ALA A 443 -4.52 -6.72 -31.30
CA ALA A 443 -3.54 -6.36 -30.28
C ALA A 443 -4.24 -5.84 -28.98
N PHE A 444 -3.74 -4.72 -28.44
CA PHE A 444 -4.09 -4.07 -27.17
C PHE A 444 -5.56 -3.72 -26.92
N ALA A 445 -6.47 -3.87 -27.90
CA ALA A 445 -7.90 -3.66 -27.65
C ALA A 445 -8.63 -4.94 -27.22
N PHE A 446 -8.16 -6.13 -27.64
CA PHE A 446 -8.78 -7.40 -27.24
C PHE A 446 -7.92 -8.65 -27.55
N GLY A 447 -7.38 -8.74 -28.76
CA GLY A 447 -6.78 -9.97 -29.30
C GLY A 447 -5.57 -10.46 -28.53
N TRP A 448 -4.75 -9.54 -28.01
CA TRP A 448 -3.66 -9.82 -27.09
C TRP A 448 -4.15 -10.56 -25.83
N HIS A 449 -5.10 -9.96 -25.10
CA HIS A 449 -5.60 -10.52 -23.85
C HIS A 449 -6.30 -11.87 -24.06
N ALA A 450 -7.09 -12.01 -25.12
CA ALA A 450 -7.73 -13.29 -25.47
C ALA A 450 -6.71 -14.38 -25.86
N SER A 451 -5.60 -14.01 -26.51
CA SER A 451 -4.51 -14.93 -26.86
C SER A 451 -3.74 -15.40 -25.62
N THR A 452 -3.35 -14.48 -24.73
CA THR A 452 -2.61 -14.81 -23.50
C THR A 452 -3.46 -15.61 -22.51
N ALA A 453 -4.74 -15.28 -22.37
CA ALA A 453 -5.70 -16.08 -21.62
C ALA A 453 -5.73 -17.53 -22.10
N ASN A 454 -5.78 -17.72 -23.43
CA ASN A 454 -5.76 -19.02 -24.05
C ASN A 454 -4.43 -19.76 -23.83
N THR A 455 -3.27 -19.08 -23.79
CA THR A 455 -1.99 -19.72 -23.41
C THR A 455 -2.07 -20.35 -22.02
N ILE A 456 -2.60 -19.63 -21.01
CA ILE A 456 -2.75 -20.15 -19.64
C ILE A 456 -3.72 -21.34 -19.59
N LEU A 457 -4.86 -21.26 -20.29
CA LEU A 457 -5.83 -22.36 -20.33
C LEU A 457 -5.29 -23.58 -21.08
N ARG A 458 -4.41 -23.41 -22.07
CA ARG A 458 -3.70 -24.51 -22.74
C ARG A 458 -2.71 -25.20 -21.82
N LEU A 459 -1.90 -24.45 -21.06
CA LEU A 459 -0.98 -25.01 -20.05
C LEU A 459 -1.71 -25.78 -18.93
N MET A 460 -2.95 -25.40 -18.62
CA MET A 460 -3.84 -26.19 -17.74
C MET A 460 -4.35 -27.45 -18.44
N ALA A 461 -4.88 -27.33 -19.66
CA ALA A 461 -5.46 -28.45 -20.41
C ALA A 461 -4.43 -29.50 -20.90
N SER A 462 -3.15 -29.13 -21.03
CA SER A 462 -2.04 -30.05 -21.30
C SER A 462 -1.42 -30.64 -20.02
N ASN A 463 -1.96 -30.31 -18.84
CA ASN A 463 -1.48 -30.75 -17.52
C ASN A 463 -0.05 -30.27 -17.15
N THR A 464 0.46 -29.17 -17.73
CA THR A 464 1.78 -28.62 -17.37
C THR A 464 1.87 -28.27 -15.87
N PHE A 465 0.81 -27.72 -15.28
CA PHE A 465 0.77 -27.42 -13.84
C PHE A 465 0.60 -28.65 -12.92
N ASP A 466 0.29 -29.83 -13.47
CA ASP A 466 0.36 -31.10 -12.70
C ASP A 466 1.78 -31.69 -12.75
N ARG A 467 2.49 -31.55 -13.88
CA ARG A 467 3.90 -31.97 -14.03
C ARG A 467 4.86 -31.06 -13.28
N HIS A 468 4.60 -29.76 -13.28
CA HIS A 468 5.43 -28.72 -12.65
C HIS A 468 4.60 -27.96 -11.59
N PRO A 469 4.23 -28.60 -10.45
CA PRO A 469 3.29 -28.03 -9.48
C PRO A 469 3.79 -26.77 -8.78
N ASN A 470 5.11 -26.52 -8.80
CA ASN A 470 5.74 -25.32 -8.23
C ASN A 470 6.03 -24.23 -9.28
N LEU A 471 5.65 -24.42 -10.56
CA LEU A 471 5.92 -23.45 -11.63
C LEU A 471 5.24 -22.11 -11.33
N LYS A 472 6.01 -21.03 -11.33
CA LYS A 472 5.54 -19.66 -11.11
C LYS A 472 5.34 -18.99 -12.48
N ILE A 473 4.12 -18.59 -12.79
CA ILE A 473 3.77 -17.82 -13.99
C ILE A 473 3.26 -16.45 -13.58
N ILE A 474 3.65 -15.40 -14.30
CA ILE A 474 3.06 -14.06 -14.19
C ILE A 474 2.31 -13.74 -15.49
N ILE A 475 1.19 -13.04 -15.41
CA ILE A 475 0.49 -12.44 -16.56
C ILE A 475 0.12 -10.99 -16.27
N GLY A 476 0.04 -10.17 -17.32
CA GLY A 476 -0.26 -8.73 -17.22
C GLY A 476 -1.74 -8.39 -17.19
N HIS A 477 -2.04 -7.13 -17.45
CA HIS A 477 -3.35 -6.65 -17.89
C HIS A 477 -4.54 -7.05 -16.97
N SER A 478 -4.31 -7.01 -15.66
CA SER A 478 -5.28 -7.44 -14.63
C SER A 478 -5.78 -8.89 -14.82
N GLY A 479 -4.93 -9.76 -15.39
CA GLY A 479 -5.17 -11.20 -15.50
C GLY A 479 -5.75 -11.64 -16.84
N GLU A 480 -5.56 -10.86 -17.91
CA GLU A 480 -5.87 -11.25 -19.29
C GLU A 480 -7.31 -11.80 -19.43
N LEU A 481 -8.31 -11.05 -18.96
CA LEU A 481 -9.74 -11.45 -18.92
C LEU A 481 -10.09 -12.66 -18.02
N ILE A 482 -9.13 -13.44 -17.51
CA ILE A 482 -9.39 -14.66 -16.72
C ILE A 482 -10.20 -14.36 -15.44
N PRO A 483 -9.91 -13.32 -14.63
CA PRO A 483 -10.71 -13.00 -13.44
C PRO A 483 -12.17 -12.61 -13.75
N TYR A 484 -12.43 -12.01 -14.91
CA TYR A 484 -13.80 -11.71 -15.35
C TYR A 484 -14.57 -12.99 -15.75
N MET A 485 -13.87 -13.95 -16.34
CA MET A 485 -14.44 -15.22 -16.82
C MET A 485 -14.35 -16.38 -15.81
N PHE A 486 -13.87 -16.11 -14.59
CA PHE A 486 -13.35 -17.09 -13.63
C PHE A 486 -14.33 -18.24 -13.30
N ASP A 487 -15.59 -17.91 -12.97
CA ASP A 487 -16.64 -18.92 -12.69
C ASP A 487 -16.92 -19.84 -13.90
N ARG A 488 -16.94 -19.27 -15.11
CA ARG A 488 -17.20 -20.01 -16.35
C ARG A 488 -16.02 -20.90 -16.72
N ILE A 489 -14.80 -20.41 -16.55
CA ILE A 489 -13.56 -21.17 -16.76
C ILE A 489 -13.49 -22.33 -15.76
N ASN A 490 -13.69 -22.06 -14.47
CA ASN A 490 -13.68 -23.08 -13.41
C ASN A 490 -14.63 -24.25 -13.72
N LYS A 491 -15.84 -23.95 -14.23
CA LYS A 491 -16.81 -24.96 -14.67
C LYS A 491 -16.40 -25.69 -15.95
N ALA A 492 -15.71 -25.03 -16.88
CA ALA A 492 -15.22 -25.62 -18.12
C ALA A 492 -14.01 -26.55 -17.90
N THR A 493 -13.15 -26.28 -16.90
CA THR A 493 -11.97 -27.13 -16.61
C THR A 493 -12.32 -28.56 -16.17
N ALA A 494 -13.58 -28.83 -15.81
CA ALA A 494 -14.08 -30.20 -15.61
C ALA A 494 -13.95 -31.10 -16.86
N PHE A 495 -13.79 -30.52 -18.06
CA PHE A 495 -13.53 -31.24 -19.31
C PHE A 495 -12.04 -31.39 -19.64
N PHE A 496 -11.12 -30.81 -18.87
CA PHE A 496 -9.69 -30.76 -19.20
C PHE A 496 -8.92 -32.01 -18.75
N GLY A 497 -9.43 -32.77 -17.77
CA GLY A 497 -8.75 -33.99 -17.28
C GLY A 497 -7.56 -33.74 -16.35
N MET A 498 -7.40 -32.50 -15.87
CA MET A 498 -6.40 -32.09 -14.89
C MET A 498 -6.69 -32.65 -13.48
N ASN A 499 -5.63 -32.96 -12.73
CA ASN A 499 -5.71 -33.52 -11.37
C ASN A 499 -5.93 -32.43 -10.32
N ARG A 500 -5.23 -31.30 -10.47
CA ARG A 500 -5.40 -30.11 -9.63
C ARG A 500 -6.56 -29.25 -10.15
N GLY A 501 -7.31 -28.62 -9.25
CA GLY A 501 -8.45 -27.78 -9.65
C GLY A 501 -8.02 -26.43 -10.24
N PHE A 502 -8.82 -25.83 -11.13
CA PHE A 502 -8.53 -24.51 -11.73
C PHE A 502 -8.18 -23.44 -10.68
N VAL A 503 -9.02 -23.28 -9.65
CA VAL A 503 -8.78 -22.33 -8.55
C VAL A 503 -7.47 -22.65 -7.82
N GLU A 504 -7.11 -23.93 -7.68
CA GLU A 504 -5.88 -24.36 -7.02
C GLU A 504 -4.63 -24.10 -7.85
N VAL A 505 -4.73 -24.15 -9.19
CA VAL A 505 -3.64 -23.73 -10.09
C VAL A 505 -3.50 -22.21 -10.07
N MET A 506 -4.60 -21.46 -10.20
CA MET A 506 -4.58 -20.00 -10.07
C MET A 506 -3.94 -19.57 -8.73
N HIS A 507 -4.41 -20.11 -7.60
CA HIS A 507 -3.98 -19.70 -6.26
C HIS A 507 -2.63 -20.27 -5.79
N LYS A 508 -1.89 -21.00 -6.64
CA LYS A 508 -0.53 -21.49 -6.34
C LYS A 508 0.50 -21.19 -7.43
N ASN A 509 0.08 -21.03 -8.68
CA ASN A 509 0.98 -20.93 -9.84
C ASN A 509 0.87 -19.61 -10.61
N ILE A 510 -0.23 -18.86 -10.49
CA ILE A 510 -0.48 -17.66 -11.32
C ILE A 510 -0.44 -16.38 -10.48
N TRP A 511 0.51 -15.51 -10.78
CA TRP A 511 0.59 -14.12 -10.32
C TRP A 511 0.10 -13.18 -11.41
N ILE A 512 -0.46 -12.04 -11.02
CA ILE A 512 -1.12 -11.09 -11.94
C ILE A 512 -0.63 -9.67 -11.67
N THR A 513 -0.31 -8.94 -12.74
CA THR A 513 -0.04 -7.50 -12.66
C THR A 513 -1.19 -6.65 -13.21
N THR A 514 -1.27 -5.38 -12.81
CA THR A 514 -2.25 -4.41 -13.32
C THR A 514 -1.70 -3.51 -14.43
N SER A 515 -0.68 -3.97 -15.17
CA SER A 515 -0.08 -3.24 -16.29
C SER A 515 -1.14 -2.78 -17.31
N GLY A 516 -1.02 -1.54 -17.80
CA GLY A 516 -1.97 -0.88 -18.71
C GLY A 516 -3.42 -0.69 -18.22
N MET A 517 -3.81 -1.30 -17.09
CA MET A 517 -5.22 -1.51 -16.70
C MET A 517 -5.59 -0.72 -15.44
N PHE A 518 -5.46 0.60 -15.52
CA PHE A 518 -5.64 1.55 -14.42
C PHE A 518 -7.11 1.81 -14.01
N ASP A 519 -7.93 0.76 -13.95
CA ASP A 519 -9.32 0.78 -13.47
C ASP A 519 -9.45 0.11 -12.10
N VAL A 520 -10.28 0.71 -11.23
CA VAL A 520 -10.59 0.18 -9.89
C VAL A 520 -11.68 -0.89 -9.93
N HIS A 521 -12.54 -0.91 -10.95
CA HIS A 521 -13.56 -1.96 -11.08
C HIS A 521 -12.94 -3.28 -11.54
N SER A 522 -11.98 -3.25 -12.48
CA SER A 522 -11.14 -4.40 -12.84
C SER A 522 -10.36 -4.92 -11.64
N LEU A 523 -9.75 -4.05 -10.82
CA LEU A 523 -9.05 -4.45 -9.60
C LEU A 523 -9.98 -5.09 -8.56
N ARG A 524 -11.20 -4.56 -8.37
CA ARG A 524 -12.22 -5.22 -7.53
C ARG A 524 -12.63 -6.58 -8.08
N CYS A 525 -12.69 -6.77 -9.40
CA CYS A 525 -12.95 -8.06 -10.03
C CYS A 525 -11.78 -9.05 -9.84
N LEU A 526 -10.55 -8.57 -9.98
CA LEU A 526 -9.31 -9.34 -9.74
C LEU A 526 -9.22 -9.81 -8.29
N LEU A 527 -9.32 -8.90 -7.32
CA LEU A 527 -9.29 -9.20 -5.88
C LEU A 527 -10.49 -10.03 -5.39
N GLY A 528 -11.60 -10.04 -6.15
CA GLY A 528 -12.74 -10.92 -5.88
C GLY A 528 -12.51 -12.39 -6.25
N ASN A 529 -11.49 -12.69 -7.07
CA ASN A 529 -11.18 -14.04 -7.56
C ASN A 529 -9.77 -14.53 -7.19
N MET A 530 -8.84 -13.61 -6.87
CA MET A 530 -7.43 -13.88 -6.62
C MET A 530 -6.98 -13.32 -5.26
N PRO A 531 -6.16 -14.05 -4.48
CA PRO A 531 -5.65 -13.54 -3.21
C PRO A 531 -4.71 -12.35 -3.46
N LEU A 532 -4.81 -11.33 -2.61
CA LEU A 532 -3.99 -10.10 -2.73
C LEU A 532 -2.49 -10.39 -2.83
N SER A 533 -1.98 -11.44 -2.19
CA SER A 533 -0.57 -11.86 -2.24
C SER A 533 -0.06 -12.27 -3.63
N GLN A 534 -0.96 -12.52 -4.59
CA GLN A 534 -0.63 -12.81 -6.00
C GLN A 534 -0.89 -11.62 -6.94
N VAL A 535 -1.44 -10.51 -6.42
CA VAL A 535 -1.78 -9.31 -7.19
C VAL A 535 -0.69 -8.25 -6.98
N MET A 536 -0.14 -7.74 -8.08
CA MET A 536 1.01 -6.84 -8.09
C MET A 536 0.72 -5.61 -8.95
N PHE A 537 1.21 -4.45 -8.53
CA PHE A 537 1.15 -3.24 -9.35
C PHE A 537 2.21 -3.29 -10.45
N SER A 538 1.87 -2.84 -11.66
CA SER A 538 2.79 -2.67 -12.78
C SER A 538 2.26 -1.57 -13.72
N VAL A 539 3.09 -1.05 -14.62
CA VAL A 539 2.70 0.12 -15.44
C VAL A 539 2.45 -0.21 -16.91
N ASP A 540 3.25 -1.05 -17.57
CA ASP A 540 3.38 -1.06 -19.05
C ASP A 540 4.13 0.19 -19.59
N TYR A 541 5.21 0.61 -18.94
CA TYR A 541 6.04 1.70 -19.49
C TYR A 541 6.86 1.20 -20.69
N PRO A 542 6.96 1.93 -21.82
CA PRO A 542 6.51 3.30 -22.07
C PRO A 542 5.22 3.43 -22.89
N PHE A 543 4.48 2.35 -23.12
CA PHE A 543 3.20 2.39 -23.85
C PHE A 543 2.10 3.04 -22.98
N SER A 544 2.16 2.80 -21.67
CA SER A 544 1.53 3.53 -20.58
C SER A 544 2.52 4.48 -19.87
N ASP A 545 2.01 5.47 -19.13
CA ASP A 545 2.85 6.43 -18.40
C ASP A 545 2.86 6.13 -16.88
N ASN A 546 4.04 6.17 -16.26
CA ASN A 546 4.22 5.99 -14.80
C ASN A 546 3.34 6.95 -13.98
N LYS A 547 3.01 8.13 -14.51
CA LYS A 547 2.09 9.10 -13.90
C LYS A 547 0.66 8.55 -13.76
N LEU A 548 0.17 7.82 -14.76
CA LEU A 548 -1.14 7.16 -14.70
C LEU A 548 -1.14 6.03 -13.67
N GLY A 549 -0.05 5.26 -13.60
CA GLY A 549 0.14 4.25 -12.55
C GLY A 549 0.18 4.84 -11.12
N LYS A 550 0.80 6.00 -10.95
CA LYS A 550 0.78 6.75 -9.67
C LYS A 550 -0.62 7.26 -9.33
N GLU A 551 -1.31 7.89 -10.28
CA GLU A 551 -2.71 8.33 -10.11
C GLU A 551 -3.66 7.15 -9.80
N TYR A 552 -3.37 5.97 -10.36
CA TYR A 552 -4.08 4.73 -10.07
C TYR A 552 -3.88 4.21 -8.65
N LEU A 553 -2.65 4.23 -8.12
CA LEU A 553 -2.38 3.89 -6.71
C LEU A 553 -3.04 4.90 -5.75
N GLU A 554 -3.06 6.18 -6.10
CA GLU A 554 -3.77 7.21 -5.33
C GLU A 554 -5.30 7.04 -5.38
N MET A 555 -5.86 6.66 -6.54
CA MET A 555 -7.28 6.32 -6.71
C MET A 555 -7.67 5.05 -5.94
N THR A 556 -6.83 4.01 -5.99
CA THR A 556 -7.02 2.73 -5.29
C THR A 556 -7.07 2.93 -3.76
N ARG A 557 -6.22 3.81 -3.23
CA ARG A 557 -6.28 4.28 -1.84
C ARG A 557 -7.54 5.10 -1.56
N ARG A 558 -7.81 6.12 -2.39
CA ARG A 558 -8.93 7.07 -2.24
C ARG A 558 -10.29 6.40 -2.12
N GLU A 559 -10.48 5.27 -2.79
CA GLU A 559 -11.76 4.56 -2.88
C GLU A 559 -11.83 3.31 -1.99
N GLY A 560 -10.84 3.11 -1.11
CA GLY A 560 -10.81 1.98 -0.19
C GLY A 560 -10.94 0.64 -0.92
N ILE A 561 -10.20 0.46 -2.03
CA ILE A 561 -10.07 -0.86 -2.66
C ILE A 561 -9.20 -1.75 -1.77
N LEU A 562 -8.17 -1.16 -1.18
CA LEU A 562 -7.18 -1.76 -0.28
C LEU A 562 -6.91 -0.76 0.86
N ASP A 563 -6.51 -1.27 2.04
CA ASP A 563 -6.02 -0.45 3.15
C ASP A 563 -4.54 -0.08 2.94
N GLU A 564 -3.94 0.71 3.85
CA GLU A 564 -2.52 1.11 3.71
C GLU A 564 -1.53 -0.08 3.71
N TYR A 565 -1.85 -1.18 4.39
CA TYR A 565 -1.03 -2.40 4.31
C TYR A 565 -1.21 -3.10 2.95
N GLY A 566 -2.45 -3.25 2.49
CA GLY A 566 -2.76 -3.82 1.17
C GLY A 566 -2.21 -3.00 0.01
N ILE A 567 -2.28 -1.66 0.07
CA ILE A 567 -1.65 -0.75 -0.90
C ILE A 567 -0.13 -0.95 -0.93
N LYS A 568 0.53 -1.09 0.23
CA LYS A 568 1.98 -1.34 0.28
C LYS A 568 2.35 -2.70 -0.31
N ASP A 569 1.61 -3.75 0.02
CA ASP A 569 1.85 -5.09 -0.52
C ASP A 569 1.59 -5.15 -2.03
N PHE A 570 0.49 -4.58 -2.50
CA PHE A 570 0.18 -4.43 -3.93
C PHE A 570 1.24 -3.64 -4.69
N ALA A 571 1.63 -2.45 -4.18
CA ALA A 571 2.55 -1.54 -4.87
C ALA A 571 3.99 -2.06 -4.94
N SER A 572 4.46 -2.81 -3.94
CA SER A 572 5.84 -3.34 -3.95
C SER A 572 6.11 -4.57 -3.07
N GLY A 573 5.31 -4.82 -2.03
CA GLY A 573 5.58 -5.93 -1.10
C GLY A 573 5.44 -7.32 -1.73
N ASN A 574 4.48 -7.53 -2.63
CA ASN A 574 4.25 -8.80 -3.32
C ASN A 574 5.30 -9.05 -4.41
N ALA A 575 5.59 -8.04 -5.23
CA ALA A 575 6.70 -8.03 -6.17
C ALA A 575 8.04 -8.39 -5.49
N ARG A 576 8.30 -7.79 -4.32
CA ARG A 576 9.47 -8.11 -3.50
C ARG A 576 9.50 -9.57 -3.05
N LYS A 577 8.39 -10.09 -2.49
CA LYS A 577 8.29 -11.50 -2.03
C LYS A 577 8.46 -12.52 -3.16
N LEU A 578 8.07 -12.18 -4.40
CA LEU A 578 8.11 -13.10 -5.54
C LEU A 578 9.47 -13.14 -6.23
N LEU A 579 10.10 -11.98 -6.44
CA LEU A 579 11.28 -11.83 -7.30
C LEU A 579 12.60 -11.62 -6.56
N PHE A 580 12.55 -11.14 -5.31
CA PHE A 580 13.72 -10.75 -4.54
C PHE A 580 13.75 -11.57 -3.26
N HIS A 581 14.42 -12.74 -3.33
CA HIS A 581 14.63 -13.61 -2.17
C HIS A 581 15.24 -12.82 -0.99
N GLN A 582 14.88 -13.21 0.23
CA GLN A 582 15.38 -12.57 1.44
C GLN A 582 16.71 -13.21 1.86
N ASP A 583 17.81 -12.51 1.57
CA ASP A 583 19.08 -12.61 2.30
C ASP A 583 18.95 -12.03 3.73
#